data_AF-A0A7L3TJK9-F1
#
_entry.id   AF-A0A7L3TJK9-F1
#
_cell.length_a   1.000
_cell.length_b   1.000
_cell.length_c   1.000
_cell.angle_alpha   90.00
_cell.angle_beta   90.00
_cell.angle_gamma   90.00
#
_symmetry.space_group_name_H-M   'P 1'
#
loop_
_entity.id
_entity.type
_entity.pdbx_description
1 polymer ?
#
loop_
_entity_poly.entity_id
_entity_poly.type
_entity_poly.pdbx_seq_one_letter_code
_entity_poly.pdbx_strand_id
1 'polypeptide(L)'
;LVEAGGGLRAPGDSVRLTCRGSGFTFGSSAVQWYRQAVSGRPEWVSFVSYWGRKKYGVAVEGRATVSRDSFWSESSLSLSAL
;
A
#
# COMPACT_ATOMS: atom_id res chain seq x y z
N LEU A 1 -0.59 12.25 -6.26
CA LEU A 1 -0.10 10.85 -6.37
C LEU A 1 -0.76 10.23 -7.59
N VAL A 2 -0.15 9.23 -8.21
CA VAL A 2 -0.77 8.41 -9.26
C VAL A 2 -0.86 6.98 -8.73
N GLU A 3 -2.06 6.41 -8.76
CA GLU A 3 -2.33 5.07 -8.24
C GLU A 3 -2.68 4.11 -9.39
N ALA A 4 -2.27 2.86 -9.27
CA ALA A 4 -2.55 1.81 -10.25
C ALA A 4 -2.73 0.43 -9.58
N GLY A 5 -3.29 -0.51 -10.34
CA GLY A 5 -3.51 -1.89 -9.90
C GLY A 5 -4.84 -2.16 -9.19
N GLY A 6 -5.67 -1.13 -9.01
CA GLY A 6 -7.06 -1.29 -8.55
C GLY A 6 -7.96 -1.98 -9.58
N GLY A 7 -9.23 -2.21 -9.20
CA GLY A 7 -10.24 -2.82 -10.05
C GLY A 7 -10.96 -4.00 -9.39
N LEU A 8 -12.00 -4.50 -10.06
CA LEU A 8 -12.75 -5.68 -9.62
C LEU A 8 -11.96 -6.95 -9.95
N ARG A 9 -11.88 -7.88 -8.99
CA ARG A 9 -11.19 -9.16 -9.12
C ARG A 9 -12.00 -10.27 -8.47
N ALA A 10 -11.71 -11.51 -8.83
CA ALA A 10 -12.39 -12.65 -8.21
C ALA A 10 -11.92 -12.82 -6.76
N PRO A 11 -12.77 -13.35 -5.87
CA PRO A 11 -12.32 -13.83 -4.56
C PRO A 11 -11.22 -14.87 -4.73
N GLY A 12 -10.14 -14.76 -3.95
CA GLY A 12 -8.98 -15.66 -4.07
C GLY A 12 -7.87 -15.14 -5.01
N ASP A 13 -8.07 -14.02 -5.70
CA ASP A 13 -6.98 -13.37 -6.43
C ASP A 13 -6.14 -12.51 -5.49
N SER A 14 -4.81 -12.59 -5.66
CA SER A 14 -3.91 -11.65 -5.01
C SER A 14 -4.01 -10.28 -5.67
N VAL A 15 -3.87 -9.22 -4.88
CA VAL A 15 -3.93 -7.83 -5.36
C VAL A 15 -2.58 -7.17 -5.21
N ARG A 16 -2.15 -6.41 -6.22
CA ARG A 16 -1.00 -5.51 -6.13
C ARG A 16 -1.42 -4.12 -6.53
N LEU A 17 -1.25 -3.18 -5.62
CA LEU A 17 -1.48 -1.76 -5.81
C LEU A 17 -0.13 -1.04 -5.86
N THR A 18 -0.02 -0.01 -6.69
CA THR A 18 1.14 0.89 -6.73
C THR A 18 0.68 2.33 -6.58
N CYS A 19 1.54 3.15 -5.95
CA CYS A 19 1.31 4.57 -5.75
C CYS A 19 2.62 5.32 -5.98
N ARG A 20 2.61 6.30 -6.89
CA ARG A 20 3.79 7.07 -7.29
C ARG A 20 3.61 8.57 -7.01
N GLY A 21 4.68 9.20 -6.53
CA GLY A 21 4.81 10.66 -6.46
C GLY A 21 4.64 11.31 -7.83
N SER A 22 3.87 12.38 -7.92
CA SER A 22 3.65 13.12 -9.17
C SER A 22 4.04 14.57 -8.96
N GLY A 23 5.17 14.98 -9.54
CA GLY A 23 5.76 16.30 -9.29
C GLY A 23 6.44 16.45 -7.93
N PHE A 24 6.61 15.37 -7.17
CA PHE A 24 7.33 15.37 -5.90
C PHE A 24 7.96 14.01 -5.59
N THR A 25 8.94 14.01 -4.68
CA THR A 25 9.55 12.81 -4.14
C THR A 25 9.04 12.52 -2.73
N PHE A 26 9.04 11.25 -2.33
CA PHE A 26 8.64 10.89 -0.96
C PHE A 26 9.62 11.39 0.11
N GLY A 27 10.85 11.77 -0.26
CA GLY A 27 11.86 12.28 0.67
C GLY A 27 12.04 11.40 1.91
N SER A 28 12.07 11.99 3.09
CA SER A 28 12.12 11.27 4.37
C SER A 28 10.72 10.87 4.91
N SER A 29 9.64 11.28 4.25
CA SER A 29 8.26 10.99 4.68
C SER A 29 7.95 9.52 4.54
N ALA A 30 7.24 8.92 5.50
CA ALA A 30 6.76 7.54 5.36
C ALA A 30 5.57 7.44 4.40
N VAL A 31 5.37 6.25 3.82
CA VAL A 31 4.17 5.94 3.02
C VAL A 31 3.25 5.05 3.84
N GLN A 32 1.97 5.40 3.87
CA GLN A 32 0.94 4.66 4.58
C GLN A 32 -0.15 4.23 3.60
N TRP A 33 -0.61 3.00 3.75
CA TRP A 33 -1.73 2.47 2.99
C TRP A 33 -2.96 2.39 3.88
N TYR A 34 -4.09 2.83 3.35
CA TYR A 34 -5.40 2.76 3.98
C TYR A 34 -6.38 2.07 3.05
N ARG A 35 -7.43 1.47 3.62
CA ARG A 35 -8.59 0.96 2.89
C ARG A 35 -9.87 1.54 3.48
N GLN A 36 -10.91 1.65 2.67
CA GLN A 36 -12.20 2.14 3.14
C GLN A 36 -13.31 1.41 2.37
N ALA A 37 -14.26 0.84 3.11
CA ALA A 37 -15.50 0.36 2.52
C ALA A 37 -16.41 1.55 2.17
N VAL A 38 -17.36 1.37 1.25
CA VAL A 38 -18.23 2.45 0.74
C VAL A 38 -18.92 3.26 1.85
N SER A 39 -19.35 2.61 2.94
CA SER A 39 -19.95 3.25 4.12
C SER A 39 -19.04 3.28 5.36
N GLY A 40 -17.77 2.90 5.21
CA GLY A 40 -16.85 2.69 6.31
C GLY A 40 -15.97 3.91 6.62
N ARG A 41 -15.24 3.81 7.74
CA ARG A 41 -14.12 4.73 8.04
C ARG A 41 -12.83 4.24 7.37
N PRO A 42 -11.86 5.13 7.11
CA PRO A 42 -10.53 4.72 6.70
C PRO A 42 -9.91 3.79 7.76
N GLU A 43 -9.51 2.60 7.33
CA GLU A 43 -8.79 1.62 8.11
C GLU A 43 -7.32 1.63 7.68
N TRP A 44 -6.42 1.71 8.65
CA TRP A 44 -4.99 1.62 8.38
C TRP A 44 -4.58 0.18 8.01
N VAL A 45 -3.80 0.04 6.94
CA VAL A 45 -3.41 -1.27 6.38
C VAL A 45 -1.93 -1.54 6.56
N SER A 46 -1.07 -0.60 6.20
CA SER A 46 0.37 -0.78 6.34
C SER A 46 1.13 0.54 6.35
N PHE A 47 2.39 0.46 6.76
CA PHE A 47 3.34 1.56 6.81
C PHE A 47 4.69 1.10 6.29
N VAL A 48 5.35 1.94 5.51
CA VAL A 48 6.76 1.80 5.16
C VAL A 48 7.49 3.13 5.37
N SER A 49 8.45 3.13 6.29
CA SER A 49 9.30 4.29 6.53
C SER A 49 10.33 4.48 5.42
N TYR A 50 10.93 5.67 5.39
CA TYR A 50 12.10 5.94 4.55
C TYR A 50 13.27 4.96 4.79
N TRP A 51 13.49 4.54 6.04
CA TRP A 51 14.54 3.58 6.42
C TRP A 51 14.16 2.11 6.19
N GLY A 52 13.05 1.84 5.50
CA GLY A 52 12.63 0.48 5.17
C GLY A 52 11.94 -0.27 6.32
N ARG A 53 11.74 0.34 7.50
CA ARG A 53 10.91 -0.25 8.57
C ARG A 53 9.46 -0.37 8.08
N LYS A 54 8.90 -1.58 8.21
CA LYS A 54 7.53 -1.92 7.81
C LYS A 54 6.68 -2.24 9.02
N LYS A 55 5.39 -1.90 8.95
CA LYS A 55 4.35 -2.36 9.88
C LYS A 55 3.08 -2.68 9.11
N TYR A 56 2.31 -3.63 9.62
CA TYR A 56 1.07 -4.10 9.00
C TYR A 56 -0.08 -4.02 10.01
N GLY A 57 -1.28 -3.76 9.51
CA GLY A 57 -2.51 -3.84 10.29
C GLY A 57 -2.86 -5.29 10.58
N VAL A 58 -3.44 -5.52 11.75
CA VAL A 58 -3.82 -6.87 12.24
C VAL A 58 -4.66 -7.63 11.21
N ALA A 59 -5.57 -6.95 10.52
CA ALA A 59 -6.45 -7.59 9.52
C ALA A 59 -5.71 -8.15 8.28
N VAL A 60 -4.49 -7.70 8.01
CA VAL A 60 -3.69 -8.11 6.83
C VAL A 60 -2.34 -8.71 7.22
N GLU A 61 -2.12 -8.95 8.51
CA GLU A 61 -0.90 -9.57 9.00
C GLU A 61 -0.70 -10.96 8.39
N GLY A 62 0.55 -11.27 8.02
CA GLY A 62 0.89 -12.49 7.28
C GLY A 62 0.49 -12.52 5.80
N ARG A 63 -0.34 -11.57 5.32
CA ARG A 63 -0.82 -11.52 3.93
C ARG A 63 -0.36 -10.29 3.16
N ALA A 64 -0.13 -9.18 3.85
CA ALA A 64 0.34 -7.94 3.24
C ALA A 64 1.87 -7.93 3.09
N THR A 65 2.33 -7.46 1.93
CA THR A 65 3.71 -7.08 1.70
C THR A 65 3.75 -5.65 1.17
N VAL A 66 4.46 -4.77 1.87
CA VAL A 66 4.66 -3.38 1.43
C VAL A 66 6.10 -3.15 0.99
N SER A 67 6.28 -2.36 -0.05
CA SER A 67 7.59 -1.89 -0.50
C SER A 67 7.55 -0.42 -0.87
N ARG A 68 8.75 0.16 -0.95
CA ARG A 68 8.97 1.53 -1.38
C ARG A 68 10.28 1.61 -2.15
N ASP A 69 10.23 2.29 -3.28
CA ASP A 69 11.36 2.77 -4.03
C ASP A 69 11.50 4.28 -3.83
N SER A 70 12.58 4.69 -3.16
CA SER A 70 12.83 6.11 -2.88
C SER A 70 13.34 6.87 -4.10
N PHE A 71 13.97 6.20 -5.08
CA PHE A 71 14.47 6.84 -6.29
C PHE A 71 13.30 7.20 -7.22
N TRP A 72 12.39 6.26 -7.44
CA TRP A 72 11.20 6.47 -8.26
C TRP A 72 10.05 7.15 -7.51
N SER A 73 10.18 7.29 -6.19
CA SER A 73 9.11 7.72 -5.29
C SER A 73 7.83 6.93 -5.54
N GLU A 74 8.00 5.62 -5.56
CA GLU A 74 6.93 4.65 -5.79
C GLU A 74 6.81 3.73 -4.58
N SER A 75 5.59 3.41 -4.19
CA SER A 75 5.32 2.39 -3.17
C SER A 75 4.39 1.35 -3.76
N SER A 76 4.52 0.12 -3.30
CA SER A 76 3.57 -0.93 -3.64
C SER A 76 3.06 -1.66 -2.41
N LEU A 77 1.79 -2.07 -2.48
CA LEU A 77 1.14 -2.94 -1.51
C LEU A 77 0.63 -4.18 -2.25
N SER A 78 1.15 -5.33 -1.87
CA SER A 78 0.64 -6.63 -2.30
C SER A 78 -0.17 -7.26 -1.16
N LEU A 79 -1.36 -7.77 -1.48
CA LEU A 79 -2.21 -8.54 -0.58
C LEU A 79 -2.36 -9.94 -1.17
N SER A 80 -1.83 -10.94 -0.47
CA SER A 80 -2.02 -12.34 -0.86
C SER A 80 -3.45 -12.77 -0.59
N ALA A 81 -3.96 -13.61 -1.48
CA ALA A 81 -5.19 -14.36 -1.24
C ALA A 81 -5.08 -15.24 0.02
N LEU A 82 -6.25 -15.61 0.56
CA LEU A 82 -6.35 -16.59 1.63
C LEU A 82 -6.25 -18.01 1.07
#